data_AF-A0A8T0HUT2-F1
#
_entry.id   AF-A0A8T0HUT2-F1
#
_cell.length_a   1.000
_cell.length_b   1.000
_cell.length_c   1.000
_cell.angle_alpha   90.00
_cell.angle_beta   90.00
_cell.angle_gamma   90.00
#
_symmetry.space_group_name_H-M   'P 1'
#
loop_
_entity.id
_entity.type
_entity.pdbx_description
1 polymer ?
#
loop_
_entity_poly.entity_id
_entity_poly.type
_entity_poly.pdbx_seq_one_letter_code
_entity_poly.pdbx_strand_id
1 'polypeptide(L)'
;MQEPDVAPRGSPPKEMRQLNIVQGFNASTKLRLDKVWATAFYEANIPFNILKHPAFINAVRETVRARFPAYLPPSMNAIRTKLLTARKAEMVRQVKELTSNSTEKYGVTICSDGWDNF
;
A
#
# COMPACT_ATOMS: atom_id res chain seq x y z
N MET A 1 17.96 -36.83 48.40
CA MET A 1 16.90 -35.81 48.55
C MET A 1 17.05 -34.81 47.42
N GLN A 2 15.97 -34.61 46.66
CA GLN A 2 15.61 -33.54 45.71
C GLN A 2 16.69 -32.80 44.85
N GLU A 3 16.56 -32.91 43.52
CA GLU A 3 16.58 -31.75 42.58
C GLU A 3 15.21 -31.00 42.69
N PRO A 4 15.01 -29.71 42.29
CA PRO A 4 15.51 -29.06 41.05
C PRO A 4 15.80 -27.53 41.21
N ASP A 5 16.27 -26.76 40.22
CA ASP A 5 15.40 -26.02 39.29
C ASP A 5 16.25 -25.32 38.21
N VAL A 6 16.00 -25.67 36.95
CA VAL A 6 16.52 -24.97 35.77
C VAL A 6 15.65 -23.74 35.56
N ALA A 7 16.11 -22.58 35.99
CA ALA A 7 15.46 -21.32 35.63
C ALA A 7 15.54 -21.12 34.10
N PRO A 8 14.43 -20.84 33.41
CA PRO A 8 14.49 -20.46 32.01
C PRO A 8 15.12 -19.06 31.95
N ARG A 9 16.20 -18.91 31.19
CA ARG A 9 16.71 -17.59 30.79
C ARG A 9 15.66 -16.92 29.91
N GLY A 10 14.67 -16.29 30.55
CA GLY A 10 13.80 -15.34 29.90
C GLY A 10 14.66 -14.25 29.27
N SER A 11 14.41 -13.96 28.01
CA SER A 11 15.00 -12.80 27.35
C SER A 11 14.69 -11.54 28.18
N PRO A 12 15.65 -10.60 28.30
CA PRO A 12 15.43 -9.40 29.10
C PRO A 12 14.17 -8.67 28.58
N PRO A 13 13.34 -8.12 29.48
CA PRO A 13 12.20 -7.31 29.08
C PRO A 13 12.68 -6.23 28.12
N LYS A 14 12.03 -6.10 26.95
CA LYS A 14 12.28 -4.97 26.06
C LYS A 14 12.10 -3.69 26.90
N GLU A 15 13.17 -2.92 27.04
CA GLU A 15 13.10 -1.60 27.69
C GLU A 15 11.90 -0.84 27.13
N MET A 16 10.96 -0.53 28.01
CA MET A 16 9.78 0.25 27.65
C MET A 16 10.25 1.68 27.41
N ARG A 17 10.55 1.99 26.15
CA ARG A 17 10.96 3.34 25.75
C ARG A 17 9.85 4.32 26.16
N GLN A 18 10.11 5.14 27.18
CA GLN A 18 9.17 6.18 27.60
C GLN A 18 9.04 7.19 26.46
N LEU A 19 7.83 7.28 25.91
CA LEU A 19 7.47 8.28 24.92
C LEU A 19 7.13 9.58 25.65
N ASN A 20 7.52 10.72 25.09
CA ASN A 20 7.01 11.99 25.60
C ASN A 20 5.49 12.08 25.35
N ILE A 21 4.80 12.97 26.07
CA ILE A 21 3.32 13.05 26.05
C ILE A 21 2.78 13.18 24.62
N VAL A 22 3.38 14.04 23.80
CA VAL A 22 2.98 14.26 22.39
C VAL A 22 3.20 12.99 21.56
N GLN A 23 4.33 12.31 21.72
CA GLN A 23 4.61 11.03 21.08
C GLN A 23 3.64 9.93 21.55
N GLY A 24 3.24 9.93 22.81
CA GLY A 24 2.24 9.03 23.37
C GLY A 24 0.85 9.24 22.75
N PHE A 25 0.41 10.50 22.61
CA PHE A 25 -0.82 10.85 21.89
C PHE A 25 -0.76 10.44 20.42
N ASN A 26 0.37 10.68 19.75
CA ASN A 26 0.57 10.28 18.36
C ASN A 26 0.59 8.76 18.20
N ALA A 27 1.21 8.03 19.11
CA ALA A 27 1.22 6.56 19.12
C ALA A 27 -0.19 5.98 19.33
N SER A 28 -0.96 6.57 20.25
CA SER A 28 -2.34 6.17 20.52
C SER A 28 -3.26 6.44 19.33
N THR A 29 -3.11 7.62 18.70
CA THR A 29 -3.84 8.00 17.48
C THR A 29 -3.48 7.08 16.31
N LYS A 30 -2.19 6.79 16.12
CA LYS A 30 -1.72 5.85 15.11
C LYS A 30 -2.33 4.47 15.32
N LEU A 31 -2.28 3.93 16.54
CA LEU A 31 -2.84 2.62 16.85
C LEU A 31 -4.34 2.54 16.52
N ARG A 32 -5.08 3.61 16.82
CA ARG A 32 -6.50 3.69 16.46
C ARG A 32 -6.70 3.64 14.94
N LEU A 33 -5.91 4.39 14.17
CA LEU A 33 -5.96 4.37 12.71
C LEU A 33 -5.60 3.00 12.14
N ASP A 34 -4.53 2.38 12.66
CA ASP A 34 -4.08 1.04 12.25
C ASP A 34 -5.18 -0.01 12.44
N LYS A 35 -5.92 0.06 13.56
CA LYS A 35 -7.08 -0.81 13.81
C LYS A 35 -8.20 -0.60 12.79
N VAL A 36 -8.57 0.65 12.50
CA VAL A 36 -9.63 0.96 11.52
C VAL A 36 -9.26 0.44 10.13
N TRP A 37 -8.01 0.65 9.70
CA TRP A 37 -7.52 0.11 8.43
C TRP A 37 -7.51 -1.42 8.42
N ALA A 38 -7.04 -2.07 9.48
CA ALA A 38 -7.04 -3.53 9.58
C ALA A 38 -8.47 -4.10 9.44
N THR A 39 -9.44 -3.55 10.16
CA THR A 39 -10.86 -3.92 10.04
C THR A 39 -11.36 -3.78 8.61
N ALA A 40 -11.08 -2.65 7.94
CA ALA A 40 -11.50 -2.44 6.55
C ALA A 40 -10.97 -3.52 5.60
N PHE A 41 -9.72 -3.95 5.78
CA PHE A 41 -9.13 -5.02 4.98
C PHE A 41 -9.79 -6.38 5.25
N TYR A 42 -10.04 -6.71 6.52
CA TYR A 42 -10.67 -7.98 6.91
C TYR A 42 -12.12 -8.08 6.43
N GLU A 43 -12.92 -7.03 6.64
CA GLU A 43 -14.35 -7.02 6.29
C GLU A 43 -14.58 -6.91 4.78
N ALA A 44 -13.80 -6.08 4.09
CA ALA A 44 -13.94 -5.91 2.64
C ALA A 44 -13.17 -6.96 1.82
N ASN A 45 -12.56 -7.96 2.47
CA ASN A 45 -11.80 -9.04 1.83
C ASN A 45 -10.71 -8.53 0.87
N ILE A 46 -10.02 -7.46 1.28
CA ILE A 46 -8.97 -6.86 0.45
C ILE A 46 -7.68 -7.67 0.62
N PRO A 47 -7.07 -8.18 -0.46
CA PRO A 47 -5.81 -8.92 -0.38
C PRO A 47 -4.67 -8.09 0.23
N PHE A 48 -3.90 -8.67 1.16
CA PHE A 48 -2.81 -7.96 1.85
C PHE A 48 -1.61 -7.63 0.97
N ASN A 49 -1.48 -8.25 -0.21
CA ASN A 49 -0.40 -7.96 -1.16
C ASN A 49 -0.43 -6.48 -1.62
N ILE A 50 -1.61 -5.84 -1.64
CA ILE A 50 -1.76 -4.43 -2.04
C ILE A 50 -1.04 -3.45 -1.09
N LEU A 51 -0.85 -3.81 0.18
CA LEU A 51 -0.17 -2.96 1.17
C LEU A 51 1.28 -2.65 0.79
N LYS A 52 1.90 -3.53 0.00
CA LYS A 52 3.27 -3.36 -0.52
C LYS A 52 3.29 -2.69 -1.90
N HIS A 53 2.14 -2.56 -2.56
CA HIS A 53 2.08 -2.02 -3.90
C HIS A 53 2.36 -0.51 -3.89
N PRO A 54 3.36 0.00 -4.66
CA PRO A 54 3.76 1.41 -4.60
C PRO A 54 2.61 2.39 -4.85
N ALA A 55 1.68 2.06 -5.77
CA ALA A 55 0.54 2.91 -6.07
C ALA A 55 -0.43 3.06 -4.89
N PHE A 56 -0.62 2.00 -4.08
CA PHE A 56 -1.50 2.04 -2.91
C PHE A 56 -0.88 2.90 -1.79
N ILE A 57 0.41 2.71 -1.53
CA ILE A 57 1.17 3.53 -0.57
C ILE A 57 1.12 5.00 -0.98
N ASN A 58 1.31 5.29 -2.27
CA ASN A 58 1.27 6.65 -2.79
C ASN A 58 -0.11 7.29 -2.62
N ALA A 59 -1.19 6.56 -2.92
CA ALA A 59 -2.55 7.05 -2.76
C ALA A 59 -2.82 7.48 -1.31
N VAL A 60 -2.48 6.62 -0.33
CA VAL A 60 -2.66 6.93 1.10
C VAL A 60 -1.84 8.17 1.51
N ARG A 61 -0.58 8.25 1.07
CA ARG A 61 0.29 9.40 1.38
C ARG A 61 -0.26 10.70 0.80
N GLU A 62 -0.71 10.69 -0.44
CA GLU A 62 -1.26 11.87 -1.10
C GLU A 62 -2.58 12.32 -0.44
N THR A 63 -3.45 11.38 -0.03
CA THR A 63 -4.66 11.73 0.74
C THR A 63 -4.32 12.41 2.06
N VAL A 64 -3.34 11.90 2.81
CA VAL A 64 -2.90 12.51 4.07
C VAL A 64 -2.26 13.88 3.84
N ARG A 65 -1.45 14.00 2.77
CA ARG A 65 -0.76 15.25 2.39
C ARG A 65 -1.74 16.35 1.98
N ALA A 66 -2.80 15.99 1.25
CA ALA A 66 -3.80 16.94 0.78
C ALA A 66 -4.57 17.62 1.93
N ARG A 67 -4.59 17.03 3.14
CA ARG A 67 -5.25 17.56 4.35
C ARG A 67 -6.70 18.03 4.10
N PHE A 68 -7.41 17.37 3.18
CA PHE A 68 -8.78 17.74 2.84
C PHE A 68 -9.75 17.06 3.83
N PRO A 69 -10.36 17.81 4.77
CA PRO A 69 -11.05 17.23 5.93
C PRO A 69 -12.29 16.40 5.57
N ALA A 70 -12.84 16.58 4.36
CA ALA A 70 -14.02 15.88 3.87
C ALA A 70 -13.73 15.02 2.62
N TYR A 71 -12.50 14.49 2.48
CA TYR A 71 -12.17 13.72 1.29
C TYR A 71 -12.87 12.37 1.34
N LEU A 72 -13.70 12.11 0.34
CA LEU A 72 -14.28 10.81 0.09
C LEU A 72 -13.59 10.18 -1.12
N PRO A 73 -13.25 8.89 -1.06
CA PRO A 73 -12.78 8.16 -2.24
C PRO A 73 -13.75 8.33 -3.41
N PRO A 74 -13.25 8.35 -4.66
CA PRO A 74 -14.10 8.44 -5.83
C PRO A 74 -15.08 7.26 -5.89
N SER A 75 -16.27 7.49 -6.46
CA SER A 75 -17.29 6.46 -6.60
C SER A 75 -16.81 5.31 -7.49
N MET A 76 -17.36 4.11 -7.26
CA MET A 76 -17.02 2.91 -8.03
C MET A 76 -17.16 3.13 -9.55
N ASN A 77 -18.24 3.81 -9.98
CA ASN A 77 -18.48 4.10 -11.39
C ASN A 77 -17.45 5.07 -11.97
N ALA A 78 -17.01 6.06 -11.19
CA ALA A 78 -15.96 6.99 -11.59
C ALA A 78 -14.63 6.25 -11.80
N ILE A 79 -14.28 5.31 -10.90
CA ILE A 79 -13.08 4.49 -11.02
C ILE A 79 -13.15 3.60 -12.27
N ARG A 80 -14.27 2.89 -12.46
CA ARG A 80 -14.44 1.91 -13.55
C ARG A 80 -14.42 2.53 -14.94
N THR A 81 -14.87 3.77 -15.08
CA THR A 81 -15.02 4.40 -16.40
C THR A 81 -14.10 5.60 -16.54
N LYS A 82 -14.49 6.74 -15.98
CA LYS A 82 -13.83 8.04 -16.21
C LYS A 82 -12.36 8.04 -15.84
N LEU A 83 -12.03 7.61 -14.62
CA LEU A 83 -10.66 7.63 -14.12
C LEU A 83 -9.80 6.56 -14.80
N LEU A 84 -10.39 5.42 -15.16
CA LEU A 84 -9.70 4.39 -15.94
C LEU A 84 -9.32 4.90 -17.33
N THR A 85 -10.24 5.55 -18.05
CA THR A 85 -9.98 6.13 -19.37
C THR A 85 -8.90 7.21 -19.28
N ALA A 86 -8.97 8.08 -18.28
CA ALA A 86 -7.94 9.11 -18.06
C ALA A 86 -6.56 8.49 -17.77
N ARG A 87 -6.50 7.50 -16.86
CA ARG A 87 -5.25 6.81 -16.54
C ARG A 87 -4.67 6.06 -17.73
N LYS A 88 -5.52 5.45 -18.57
CA LYS A 88 -5.11 4.79 -19.82
C LYS A 88 -4.50 5.79 -20.79
N ALA A 89 -5.15 6.94 -21.00
CA ALA A 89 -4.63 7.98 -21.88
C ALA A 89 -3.26 8.51 -21.41
N GLU A 90 -3.11 8.74 -20.10
CA GLU A 90 -1.82 9.11 -19.50
C GLU A 90 -0.76 8.02 -19.71
N MET A 91 -1.12 6.74 -19.52
CA MET A 91 -0.21 5.61 -19.72
C MET A 91 0.27 5.52 -21.16
N VAL A 92 -0.63 5.67 -22.13
CA VAL A 92 -0.29 5.67 -23.55
C VAL A 92 0.66 6.82 -23.87
N ARG A 93 0.42 8.00 -23.29
CA ARG A 93 1.32 9.16 -23.45
C ARG A 93 2.72 8.87 -22.90
N GLN A 94 2.80 8.35 -21.67
CA GLN A 94 4.06 7.99 -21.01
C GLN A 94 4.83 6.94 -21.82
N VAL A 95 4.16 5.88 -22.28
CA VAL A 95 4.79 4.85 -23.11
C VAL A 95 5.31 5.47 -24.40
N LYS A 96 4.51 6.28 -25.10
CA LYS A 96 4.93 6.96 -26.33
C LYS A 96 6.16 7.84 -26.10
N GLU A 97 6.18 8.64 -25.04
CA GLU A 97 7.31 9.50 -24.68
C GLU A 97 8.59 8.69 -24.40
N LEU A 98 8.46 7.52 -23.76
CA LEU A 98 9.60 6.66 -23.43
C LEU A 98 10.12 5.86 -24.63
N THR A 99 9.25 5.49 -25.56
CA THR A 99 9.60 4.52 -26.60
C THR A 99 9.77 5.12 -27.99
N SER A 100 9.20 6.29 -28.30
CA SER A 100 9.11 6.83 -29.68
C SER A 100 10.42 6.76 -30.46
N ASN A 101 11.51 7.25 -29.86
CA ASN A 101 12.81 7.32 -30.51
C ASN A 101 13.37 5.92 -30.82
N SER A 102 13.16 4.96 -29.92
CA SER A 102 13.62 3.58 -30.12
C SER A 102 12.76 2.85 -31.15
N THR A 103 11.44 3.05 -31.08
CA THR A 103 10.49 2.36 -31.96
C THR A 103 10.57 2.83 -33.41
N GLU A 104 10.83 4.12 -33.64
CA GLU A 104 11.01 4.67 -34.98
C GLU A 104 12.30 4.17 -35.64
N LYS A 105 13.35 3.96 -34.84
CA LYS A 105 14.67 3.57 -35.35
C LYS A 105 14.85 2.05 -35.49
N TYR A 106 14.28 1.28 -34.58
CA TYR A 106 14.55 -0.16 -34.45
C TYR A 106 13.29 -1.04 -34.52
N GLY A 107 12.10 -0.44 -34.59
CA GLY A 107 10.83 -1.17 -34.51
C GLY A 107 10.45 -1.57 -33.09
N VAL A 108 9.38 -2.38 -32.97
CA VAL A 108 8.85 -2.90 -31.71
C VAL A 108 8.78 -4.42 -31.78
N THR A 109 9.17 -5.10 -30.70
CA THR A 109 8.88 -6.51 -30.49
C THR A 109 8.09 -6.65 -29.20
N ILE A 110 6.97 -7.36 -29.25
CA ILE A 110 6.14 -7.67 -28.08
C ILE A 110 6.32 -9.15 -27.76
N CYS A 111 6.73 -9.45 -26.53
CA CYS A 111 6.74 -10.83 -26.05
C CYS A 111 5.29 -11.25 -25.75
N SER A 112 4.69 -12.06 -26.61
CA SER A 112 3.48 -12.80 -26.26
C SER A 112 3.88 -13.95 -25.36
N ASP A 113 3.35 -13.98 -24.13
CA ASP A 113 3.61 -15.03 -23.14
C ASP A 113 3.02 -16.40 -23.49
N GLY A 114 2.15 -16.46 -24.51
CA GLY A 114 1.72 -17.72 -25.14
C GLY A 114 0.80 -18.58 -24.28
N TRP A 115 0.19 -17.99 -23.24
CA TRP A 115 -0.77 -18.69 -22.40
C TRP A 115 -2.15 -18.71 -23.07
N ASP A 116 -2.62 -19.90 -23.41
CA ASP A 116 -4.03 -20.14 -23.74
C ASP A 116 -4.78 -20.63 -22.48
N ASN A 117 -5.94 -20.02 -22.20
CA ASN A 117 -6.86 -20.50 -21.18
C ASN A 117 -7.81 -21.52 -21.82
N PHE A 118 -7.43 -22.79 -21.84
CA PHE A 118 -8.33 -23.92 -22.13
C PHE A 118 -8.81 -24.58 -20.83
#